data_AF-A0A9X0UEP2-F1
#
_entry.id   AF-A0A9X0UEP2-F1
#
_cell.length_a   1.000
_cell.length_b   1.000
_cell.length_c   1.000
_cell.angle_alpha   90.00
_cell.angle_beta   90.00
_cell.angle_gamma   90.00
#
_symmetry.space_group_name_H-M   'P 1'
#
loop_
_entity.id
_entity.type
_entity.pdbx_description
1 polymer ?
#
loop_
_entity_poly.entity_id
_entity_poly.type
_entity_poly.pdbx_seq_one_letter_code
_entity_poly.pdbx_strand_id
1 'polypeptide(L)'
;MTFSIAAHCPETGAVGVAVATYSLACGTRARAATGRGAIMSQGFASPPLSLLGVQLLEQGLPAPEVMEGLRASDPDFAWRQISLVDAAGRAVGHTGPHCRGWAGQAAGRGCVACGNVLAGEAVVQAMIAGFEGSAGQPLAERLLRALEGARDAGGQRGADGPLPERSAAVKVHHVEAHPLVDLRVDFSPDAITDLRRASDEWQRMAPYYELRWRSPATTPPQDAWMRAQSR
;
A
#
# COMPACT_ATOMS: atom_id res chain seq x y z
N MET A 1 7.58 -12.34 -5.69
CA MET A 1 6.97 -11.61 -6.81
C MET A 1 5.99 -10.66 -6.18
N THR A 2 6.44 -9.45 -5.90
CA THR A 2 5.63 -8.46 -5.19
C THR A 2 6.25 -7.10 -5.44
N PHE A 3 5.42 -6.09 -5.61
CA PHE A 3 5.83 -4.71 -5.41
C PHE A 3 4.82 -4.00 -4.51
N SER A 4 5.33 -3.11 -3.66
CA SER A 4 4.53 -2.34 -2.71
C SER A 4 5.13 -0.96 -2.50
N ILE A 5 4.30 -0.05 -1.99
CA ILE A 5 4.68 1.29 -1.58
C ILE A 5 4.06 1.61 -0.23
N ALA A 6 4.84 2.17 0.67
CA ALA A 6 4.36 2.79 1.90
C ALA A 6 4.54 4.31 1.77
N ALA A 7 3.54 5.10 2.15
CA ALA A 7 3.58 6.54 1.97
C ALA A 7 2.81 7.34 3.02
N HIS A 8 3.23 8.58 3.19
CA HIS A 8 2.61 9.63 4.00
C HIS A 8 2.21 10.81 3.10
N CYS A 9 1.05 11.39 3.38
CA CYS A 9 0.57 12.60 2.75
C CYS A 9 0.75 13.80 3.71
N PRO A 10 1.70 14.71 3.47
CA PRO A 10 1.94 15.83 4.38
C PRO A 10 0.80 16.85 4.47
N GLU A 11 -0.04 16.93 3.44
CA GLU A 11 -1.19 17.84 3.39
C GLU A 11 -2.32 17.40 4.32
N THR A 12 -2.55 16.09 4.41
CA THR A 12 -3.67 15.52 5.17
C THR A 12 -3.22 14.80 6.44
N GLY A 13 -1.93 14.48 6.59
CA GLY A 13 -1.43 13.59 7.64
C GLY A 13 -1.83 12.12 7.45
N ALA A 14 -2.47 11.76 6.32
CA ALA A 14 -2.82 10.39 6.03
C ALA A 14 -1.56 9.55 5.76
N VAL A 15 -1.62 8.27 6.12
CA VAL A 15 -0.58 7.28 5.84
C VAL A 15 -1.20 6.03 5.24
N GLY A 16 -0.45 5.30 4.43
CA GLY A 16 -1.00 4.13 3.79
C GLY A 16 0.02 3.28 3.08
N VAL A 17 -0.48 2.14 2.62
CA VAL A 17 0.27 1.12 1.91
C VAL A 17 -0.53 0.60 0.73
N ALA A 18 0.13 0.36 -0.39
CA ALA A 18 -0.42 -0.38 -1.51
C ALA A 18 0.52 -1.51 -1.94
N VAL A 19 -0.04 -2.60 -2.42
CA VAL A 19 0.70 -3.80 -2.81
C VAL A 19 0.01 -4.50 -3.98
N ALA A 20 0.81 -5.08 -4.88
CA ALA A 20 0.34 -6.03 -5.87
C ALA A 20 1.31 -7.22 -5.98
N THR A 21 0.78 -8.40 -6.28
CA THR A 21 1.56 -9.64 -6.34
C THR A 21 0.88 -10.71 -7.19
N TYR A 22 1.68 -11.61 -7.73
CA TYR A 22 1.21 -12.84 -8.34
C TYR A 22 0.57 -13.82 -7.35
N SER A 23 0.85 -13.74 -6.04
CA SER A 23 0.15 -14.58 -5.05
C SER A 23 -1.29 -14.09 -4.80
N LEU A 24 -2.12 -14.88 -4.12
CA LEU A 24 -3.51 -14.53 -3.82
C LEU A 24 -3.62 -13.67 -2.55
N ALA A 25 -4.69 -12.87 -2.43
CA ALA A 25 -5.08 -12.17 -1.20
C ALA A 25 -3.92 -11.43 -0.49
N CYS A 26 -3.15 -10.61 -1.21
CA CYS A 26 -2.10 -9.81 -0.55
C CYS A 26 -2.65 -8.77 0.44
N GLY A 27 -3.93 -8.40 0.32
CA GLY A 27 -4.59 -7.48 1.22
C GLY A 27 -4.72 -7.96 2.68
N THR A 28 -4.51 -9.23 3.00
CA THR A 28 -4.44 -9.71 4.39
C THR A 28 -3.02 -9.98 4.88
N ARG A 29 -2.05 -10.05 3.96
CA ARG A 29 -0.73 -10.60 4.27
C ARG A 29 0.25 -9.49 4.56
N ALA A 30 0.75 -9.47 5.80
CA ALA A 30 1.94 -8.73 6.19
C ALA A 30 1.95 -7.24 5.77
N ARG A 31 0.77 -6.60 5.80
CA ARG A 31 0.59 -5.16 5.67
C ARG A 31 -0.12 -4.64 6.91
N ALA A 32 0.28 -3.48 7.39
CA ALA A 32 -0.41 -2.80 8.47
C ALA A 32 -0.26 -1.28 8.30
N ALA A 33 -1.32 -0.55 8.64
CA ALA A 33 -1.33 0.90 8.65
C ALA A 33 -2.24 1.36 9.78
N THR A 34 -1.86 2.47 10.41
CA THR A 34 -2.57 3.13 11.51
C THR A 34 -2.45 4.64 11.29
N GLY A 35 -3.11 5.49 12.08
CA GLY A 35 -2.93 6.93 11.98
C GLY A 35 -1.54 7.47 12.35
N ARG A 36 -0.56 6.59 12.58
CA ARG A 36 0.81 6.92 13.00
C ARG A 36 1.89 6.39 12.05
N GLY A 37 1.55 5.49 11.13
CA GLY A 37 2.47 4.99 10.12
C GLY A 37 1.92 3.80 9.35
N ALA A 38 2.70 3.33 8.37
CA ALA A 38 2.38 2.16 7.58
C ALA A 38 3.63 1.30 7.33
N ILE A 39 3.43 -0.01 7.32
CA ILE A 39 4.48 -1.02 7.12
C ILE A 39 3.98 -2.15 6.22
N MET A 40 4.89 -2.68 5.40
CA MET A 40 4.74 -3.94 4.68
C MET A 40 5.98 -4.81 4.90
N SER A 41 5.78 -6.09 5.20
CA SER A 41 6.81 -7.13 5.07
C SER A 41 6.49 -8.04 3.88
N GLN A 42 7.43 -8.17 2.95
CA GLN A 42 7.33 -8.97 1.73
C GLN A 42 8.63 -9.74 1.46
N GLY A 43 8.74 -10.35 0.27
CA GLY A 43 9.83 -11.27 -0.07
C GLY A 43 9.55 -12.64 0.54
N PHE A 44 10.15 -12.91 1.70
CA PHE A 44 9.67 -13.95 2.62
C PHE A 44 8.89 -13.28 3.74
N ALA A 45 7.67 -12.88 3.42
CA ALA A 45 6.81 -12.04 4.26
C ALA A 45 6.67 -12.59 5.69
N SER A 46 6.72 -11.70 6.68
CA SER A 46 6.46 -12.00 8.09
C SER A 46 5.30 -11.16 8.60
N PRO A 47 4.08 -11.73 8.73
CA PRO A 47 2.96 -11.03 9.35
C PRO A 47 3.24 -10.54 10.77
N PRO A 48 3.88 -11.32 11.67
CA PRO A 48 4.26 -10.84 13.00
C PRO A 48 5.15 -9.59 12.97
N LEU A 49 6.10 -9.52 12.02
CA LEU A 49 7.00 -8.37 11.89
C LEU A 49 6.25 -7.10 11.46
N SER A 50 5.23 -7.25 10.63
CA SER A 50 4.37 -6.14 10.21
C SER A 50 3.50 -5.63 11.36
N LEU A 51 3.00 -6.55 12.20
CA LEU A 51 2.24 -6.19 13.41
C LEU A 51 3.13 -5.49 14.44
N LEU A 52 4.34 -6.02 14.69
CA LEU A 52 5.29 -5.37 15.59
C LEU A 52 5.66 -3.98 15.10
N GLY A 53 6.00 -3.84 13.81
CA GLY A 53 6.38 -2.55 13.23
C GLY A 53 5.27 -1.50 13.33
N VAL A 54 4.02 -1.88 13.09
CA VAL A 54 2.89 -0.94 13.21
C VAL A 54 2.64 -0.54 14.67
N GLN A 55 2.80 -1.47 15.62
CA GLN A 55 2.66 -1.18 17.05
C GLN A 55 3.75 -0.21 17.54
N LEU A 56 4.98 -0.33 17.04
CA LEU A 56 6.05 0.60 17.37
C LEU A 56 5.80 2.00 16.75
N LEU A 57 5.29 2.05 15.52
CA LEU A 57 4.85 3.31 14.90
C LEU A 57 3.72 3.97 15.69
N GLU A 58 2.75 3.20 16.20
CA GLU A 58 1.67 3.70 17.05
C GLU A 58 2.18 4.35 18.34
N GLN A 59 3.28 3.84 18.90
CA GLN A 59 3.96 4.42 20.05
C GLN A 59 4.74 5.70 19.71
N GLY A 60 4.76 6.12 18.44
CA GLY A 60 5.43 7.33 17.98
C GLY A 60 6.90 7.14 17.65
N LEU A 61 7.40 5.90 17.58
CA LEU A 61 8.79 5.66 17.21
C LEU A 61 9.03 6.06 15.75
N PRO A 62 10.17 6.71 15.46
CA PRO A 62 10.61 6.98 14.09
C PRO A 62 10.74 5.75 13.21
N ALA A 63 10.36 5.85 11.94
CA ALA A 63 10.53 4.75 10.99
C ALA A 63 11.96 4.17 10.95
N PRO A 64 13.05 4.97 10.96
CA PRO A 64 14.41 4.42 11.04
C PRO A 64 14.67 3.59 12.31
N GLU A 65 14.19 4.04 13.47
CA GLU A 65 14.37 3.34 14.74
C GLU A 65 13.52 2.05 14.78
N VAL A 66 12.30 2.10 14.26
CA VAL A 66 11.46 0.92 14.08
C VAL A 66 12.17 -0.10 13.18
N MET A 67 12.74 0.32 12.05
CA MET A 67 13.47 -0.58 11.14
C MET A 67 14.63 -1.31 11.86
N GLU A 68 15.40 -0.59 12.68
CA GLU A 68 16.49 -1.20 13.45
C GLU A 68 15.99 -2.14 14.55
N GLY A 69 14.88 -1.80 15.22
CA GLY A 69 14.22 -2.70 16.16
C GLY A 69 13.74 -4.00 15.48
N LEU A 70 13.13 -3.89 14.29
CA LEU A 70 12.71 -5.04 13.51
C LEU A 70 13.90 -5.91 13.08
N ARG A 71 14.99 -5.28 12.61
CA ARG A 71 16.25 -5.96 12.27
C ARG A 71 16.82 -6.76 13.44
N ALA A 72 16.83 -6.17 14.64
CA ALA A 72 17.33 -6.84 15.83
C ALA A 72 16.41 -7.99 16.30
N SER A 73 15.11 -7.92 15.99
CA SER A 73 14.10 -8.89 16.45
C SER A 73 13.94 -10.12 15.55
N ASP A 74 14.38 -10.07 14.28
CA ASP A 74 14.16 -11.13 13.29
C ASP A 74 15.50 -11.74 12.83
N PRO A 75 15.87 -12.95 13.30
CA PRO A 75 17.08 -13.64 12.86
C PRO A 75 17.14 -13.88 11.34
N ASP A 76 15.98 -13.91 10.68
CA ASP A 76 15.85 -14.11 9.24
C ASP A 76 15.73 -12.79 8.46
N PHE A 77 16.11 -11.65 9.04
CA PHE A 77 15.96 -10.33 8.41
C PHE A 77 16.57 -10.23 7.00
N ALA A 78 17.60 -11.03 6.71
CA ALA A 78 18.23 -11.15 5.40
C ALA A 78 17.31 -11.73 4.30
N TRP A 79 16.21 -12.38 4.68
CA TRP A 79 15.17 -12.91 3.78
C TRP A 79 13.99 -11.96 3.61
N ARG A 80 13.92 -10.90 4.40
CA ARG A 80 12.79 -9.95 4.40
C ARG A 80 13.04 -8.82 3.44
N GLN A 81 11.94 -8.30 2.90
CA GLN A 81 11.91 -6.99 2.26
C GLN A 81 10.85 -6.16 2.98
N ILE A 82 11.19 -4.97 3.44
CA ILE A 82 10.32 -4.15 4.28
C ILE A 82 10.21 -2.75 3.68
N SER A 83 9.00 -2.21 3.62
CA SER A 83 8.73 -0.79 3.38
C SER A 83 8.01 -0.23 4.59
N LEU A 84 8.42 0.97 5.01
CA LEU A 84 7.98 1.57 6.27
C LEU A 84 7.90 3.09 6.11
N VAL A 85 6.85 3.71 6.67
CA VAL A 85 6.73 5.16 6.78
C VAL A 85 6.08 5.53 8.11
N ASP A 86 6.52 6.62 8.73
CA ASP A 86 5.88 7.16 9.92
C ASP A 86 5.04 8.42 9.63
N ALA A 87 4.32 8.91 10.64
CA ALA A 87 3.48 10.11 10.56
C ALA A 87 4.25 11.42 10.34
N ALA A 88 5.59 11.41 10.44
CA ALA A 88 6.41 12.55 10.06
C ALA A 88 6.88 12.46 8.58
N GLY A 89 6.49 11.39 7.87
CA GLY A 89 6.88 11.15 6.49
C GLY A 89 8.30 10.62 6.32
N ARG A 90 8.96 10.16 7.39
CA ARG A 90 10.24 9.44 7.25
C ARG A 90 9.94 8.06 6.68
N ALA A 91 10.43 7.80 5.48
CA ALA A 91 10.21 6.55 4.76
C ALA A 91 11.51 5.75 4.67
N VAL A 92 11.46 4.45 5.00
CA VAL A 92 12.63 3.56 5.06
C VAL A 92 12.30 2.24 4.39
N GLY A 93 13.20 1.78 3.53
CA GLY A 93 13.12 0.47 2.89
C GLY A 93 14.28 -0.41 3.34
N HIS A 94 14.03 -1.71 3.47
CA HIS A 94 15.06 -2.74 3.54
C HIS A 94 14.81 -3.81 2.48
N THR A 95 15.86 -4.21 1.76
CA THR A 95 15.83 -5.37 0.85
C THR A 95 16.92 -6.33 1.26
N GLY A 96 16.52 -7.46 1.85
CA GLY A 96 17.45 -8.49 2.28
C GLY A 96 18.12 -9.20 1.09
N PRO A 97 19.39 -9.63 1.22
CA PRO A 97 20.16 -10.23 0.14
C PRO A 97 19.61 -11.58 -0.35
N HIS A 98 18.70 -12.22 0.40
CA HIS A 98 18.07 -13.47 -0.01
C HIS A 98 16.70 -13.28 -0.71
N CYS A 99 16.31 -12.04 -1.00
CA CYS A 99 15.14 -11.78 -1.84
C CYS A 99 15.37 -12.34 -3.26
N ARG A 100 14.31 -12.95 -3.83
CA ARG A 100 14.40 -13.65 -5.12
C ARG A 100 14.35 -12.69 -6.31
N GLY A 101 15.01 -13.08 -7.39
CA GLY A 101 15.01 -12.35 -8.67
C GLY A 101 15.63 -10.97 -8.53
N TRP A 102 15.31 -10.06 -9.46
CA TRP A 102 15.62 -8.65 -9.23
C TRP A 102 14.80 -8.17 -8.02
N ALA A 103 15.49 -7.65 -7.02
CA ALA A 103 14.88 -7.09 -5.82
C ALA A 103 15.58 -5.79 -5.44
N GLY A 104 14.79 -4.79 -5.07
CA GLY A 104 15.31 -3.48 -4.71
C GLY A 104 14.23 -2.57 -4.17
N GLN A 105 14.63 -1.33 -3.95
CA GLN A 105 13.79 -0.29 -3.36
C GLN A 105 14.17 1.09 -3.90
N ALA A 106 13.22 2.00 -3.89
CA ALA A 106 13.42 3.41 -4.21
C ALA A 106 12.69 4.27 -3.18
N ALA A 107 13.30 5.36 -2.77
CA ALA A 107 12.69 6.33 -1.86
C ALA A 107 12.28 7.59 -2.63
N GLY A 108 11.15 8.18 -2.23
CA GLY A 108 10.66 9.45 -2.73
C GLY A 108 10.25 10.37 -1.58
N ARG A 109 9.64 11.52 -1.90
CA ARG A 109 9.16 12.45 -0.87
C ARG A 109 7.99 11.84 -0.10
N GLY A 110 8.27 11.43 1.15
CA GLY A 110 7.27 10.85 2.05
C GLY A 110 6.84 9.44 1.68
N CYS A 111 7.60 8.72 0.85
CA CYS A 111 7.26 7.37 0.43
C CYS A 111 8.48 6.49 0.15
N VAL A 112 8.26 5.18 0.18
CA VAL A 112 9.26 4.18 -0.21
C VAL A 112 8.58 3.03 -0.94
N ALA A 113 9.09 2.72 -2.13
CA ALA A 113 8.66 1.60 -2.96
C ALA A 113 9.67 0.46 -2.83
N CYS A 114 9.18 -0.77 -2.68
CA CYS A 114 10.00 -1.99 -2.61
C CYS A 114 9.43 -3.05 -3.54
N GLY A 115 10.28 -3.87 -4.14
CA GLY A 115 9.80 -5.04 -4.87
C GLY A 115 10.83 -6.13 -5.09
N ASN A 116 10.35 -7.34 -5.36
CA ASN A 116 11.13 -8.56 -5.59
C ASN A 116 10.51 -9.41 -6.70
N VAL A 117 11.37 -10.12 -7.43
CA VAL A 117 11.01 -10.83 -8.67
C VAL A 117 10.40 -9.86 -9.69
N LEU A 118 11.01 -8.67 -9.83
CA LEU A 118 10.57 -7.66 -10.80
C LEU A 118 11.30 -7.78 -12.13
N ALA A 119 10.78 -7.12 -13.16
CA ALA A 119 11.46 -6.95 -14.43
C ALA A 119 12.80 -6.18 -14.30
N GLY A 120 12.90 -5.25 -13.35
CA GLY A 120 14.13 -4.49 -13.08
C GLY A 120 13.89 -3.23 -12.26
N GLU A 121 14.94 -2.41 -12.15
CA GLU A 121 14.92 -1.16 -11.36
C GLU A 121 13.88 -0.15 -11.82
N ALA A 122 13.61 -0.09 -13.12
CA ALA A 122 12.61 0.80 -13.69
C ALA A 122 11.23 0.65 -13.02
N VAL A 123 10.90 -0.54 -12.51
CA VAL A 123 9.63 -0.81 -11.83
C VAL A 123 9.49 0.01 -10.54
N VAL A 124 10.46 -0.04 -9.62
CA VAL A 124 10.38 0.74 -8.36
C VAL A 124 10.52 2.24 -8.61
N GLN A 125 11.28 2.65 -9.63
CA GLN A 125 11.39 4.06 -10.01
C GLN A 125 10.06 4.59 -10.58
N ALA A 126 9.37 3.80 -11.40
CA ALA A 126 8.06 4.16 -11.93
C ALA A 126 6.99 4.26 -10.82
N MET A 127 7.09 3.45 -9.76
CA MET A 127 6.23 3.60 -8.58
C MET A 127 6.40 4.95 -7.90
N ILE A 128 7.66 5.38 -7.70
CA ILE A 128 7.96 6.70 -7.13
C ILE A 128 7.44 7.80 -8.05
N ALA A 129 7.71 7.71 -9.36
CA ALA A 129 7.24 8.69 -10.34
C ALA A 129 5.70 8.79 -10.38
N GLY A 130 4.98 7.66 -10.35
CA GLY A 130 3.52 7.65 -10.30
C GLY A 130 2.95 8.27 -9.02
N PHE A 131 3.59 8.00 -7.88
CA PHE A 131 3.19 8.59 -6.59
C PHE A 131 3.46 10.10 -6.50
N GLU A 132 4.63 10.55 -6.96
CA GLU A 132 5.00 11.97 -6.92
C GLU A 132 4.28 12.79 -7.99
N GLY A 133 4.06 12.23 -9.18
CA GLY A 133 3.35 12.86 -10.28
C GLY A 133 1.85 13.04 -10.04
N SER A 134 1.30 12.44 -8.97
CA SER A 134 -0.09 12.58 -8.54
C SER A 134 -0.24 13.44 -7.27
N ALA A 135 0.73 14.32 -6.98
CA ALA A 135 0.63 15.28 -5.87
C ALA A 135 -0.68 16.08 -5.90
N GLY A 136 -1.22 16.40 -4.71
CA GLY A 136 -2.53 17.04 -4.55
C GLY A 136 -3.74 16.11 -4.66
N GLN A 137 -3.57 14.86 -5.11
CA GLN A 137 -4.63 13.85 -5.08
C GLN A 137 -4.74 13.17 -3.70
N PRO A 138 -5.91 12.59 -3.36
CA PRO A 138 -6.06 11.77 -2.16
C PRO A 138 -5.00 10.65 -2.08
N LEU A 139 -4.53 10.31 -0.88
CA LEU A 139 -3.43 9.36 -0.73
C LEU A 139 -3.71 7.99 -1.38
N ALA A 140 -4.95 7.50 -1.34
CA ALA A 140 -5.34 6.25 -1.99
C ALA A 140 -5.14 6.29 -3.52
N GLU A 141 -5.45 7.43 -4.16
CA GLU A 141 -5.22 7.63 -5.59
C GLU A 141 -3.73 7.58 -5.91
N ARG A 142 -2.91 8.28 -5.11
CA ARG A 142 -1.46 8.35 -5.29
C ARG A 142 -0.79 6.99 -5.15
N LEU A 143 -1.23 6.21 -4.16
CA LEU A 143 -0.78 4.83 -3.94
C LEU A 143 -1.16 3.91 -5.10
N LEU A 144 -2.37 4.08 -5.66
CA LEU A 144 -2.82 3.31 -6.83
C LEU A 144 -2.05 3.67 -8.10
N ARG A 145 -1.77 4.97 -8.32
CA ARG A 145 -0.92 5.45 -9.43
C ARG A 145 0.49 4.86 -9.38
N ALA A 146 1.03 4.64 -8.18
CA ALA A 146 2.29 3.95 -8.01
C ALA A 146 2.22 2.49 -8.49
N LEU A 147 1.16 1.75 -8.14
CA LEU A 147 0.97 0.38 -8.61
C LEU A 147 0.82 0.31 -10.14
N GLU A 148 0.06 1.24 -10.72
CA GLU A 148 -0.10 1.37 -12.18
C GLU A 148 1.25 1.64 -12.85
N GLY A 149 2.05 2.57 -12.31
CA GLY A 149 3.40 2.84 -12.81
C GLY A 149 4.32 1.61 -12.77
N ALA A 150 4.27 0.82 -11.70
CA ALA A 150 5.04 -0.43 -11.63
C ALA A 150 4.62 -1.45 -12.69
N ARG A 151 3.30 -1.67 -12.87
CA ARG A 151 2.75 -2.56 -13.89
C ARG A 151 3.23 -2.13 -15.28
N ASP A 152 3.10 -0.85 -15.59
CA ASP A 152 3.40 -0.30 -16.91
C ASP A 152 4.91 -0.30 -17.21
N ALA A 153 5.76 -0.27 -16.17
CA ALA A 153 7.21 -0.43 -16.27
C ALA A 153 7.68 -1.89 -16.35
N GLY A 154 6.76 -2.85 -16.50
CA GLY A 154 7.05 -4.27 -16.72
C GLY A 154 6.77 -5.18 -15.53
N GLY A 155 6.39 -4.63 -14.37
CA GLY A 155 5.86 -5.38 -13.23
C GLY A 155 6.74 -6.54 -12.75
N GLN A 156 6.10 -7.67 -12.48
CA GLN A 156 6.77 -8.90 -12.02
C GLN A 156 7.28 -9.74 -13.20
N ARG A 157 8.47 -10.33 -13.05
CA ARG A 157 9.06 -11.20 -14.09
C ARG A 157 9.66 -12.47 -13.50
N GLY A 158 9.08 -13.61 -13.87
CA GLY A 158 9.58 -14.94 -13.53
C GLY A 158 10.67 -15.41 -14.50
N ALA A 159 11.12 -16.65 -14.33
CA ALA A 159 12.09 -17.27 -15.22
C ALA A 159 11.57 -17.38 -16.67
N ASP A 160 10.28 -17.69 -16.83
CA ASP A 160 9.65 -17.95 -18.13
C ASP A 160 9.02 -16.71 -18.78
N GLY A 161 9.18 -15.52 -18.17
CA GLY A 161 8.64 -14.26 -18.70
C GLY A 161 7.82 -13.44 -17.70
N PRO A 162 7.00 -12.50 -18.19
CA PRO A 162 6.14 -11.66 -17.36
C PRO A 162 5.17 -12.48 -16.50
N LEU A 163 4.91 -12.01 -15.28
CA LEU A 163 3.96 -12.61 -14.37
C LEU A 163 2.84 -11.62 -14.04
N PRO A 164 1.56 -12.03 -14.09
CA PRO A 164 0.46 -11.14 -13.76
C PRO A 164 0.41 -10.80 -12.25
N GLU A 165 -0.03 -9.60 -11.93
CA GLU A 165 -0.49 -9.24 -10.59
C GLU A 165 -1.87 -9.86 -10.36
N ARG A 166 -1.92 -10.95 -9.60
CA ARG A 166 -3.16 -11.69 -9.35
C ARG A 166 -3.94 -11.22 -8.14
N SER A 167 -3.32 -10.45 -7.25
CA SER A 167 -4.01 -9.73 -6.19
C SER A 167 -3.38 -8.37 -5.98
N ALA A 168 -4.20 -7.42 -5.56
CA ALA A 168 -3.78 -6.05 -5.26
C ALA A 168 -4.61 -5.47 -4.11
N ALA A 169 -4.03 -4.55 -3.35
CA ALA A 169 -4.73 -3.88 -2.27
C ALA A 169 -4.17 -2.49 -1.99
N VAL A 170 -5.03 -1.60 -1.50
CA VAL A 170 -4.66 -0.30 -0.93
C VAL A 170 -5.29 -0.17 0.45
N LYS A 171 -4.55 0.37 1.42
CA LYS A 171 -5.07 0.72 2.74
C LYS A 171 -4.51 2.04 3.18
N VAL A 172 -5.40 2.94 3.59
CA VAL A 172 -5.09 4.29 4.03
C VAL A 172 -5.75 4.52 5.38
N HIS A 173 -4.99 5.07 6.31
CA HIS A 173 -5.45 5.58 7.58
C HIS A 173 -5.23 7.09 7.64
N HIS A 174 -6.07 7.74 8.43
CA HIS A 174 -5.91 9.12 8.86
C HIS A 174 -5.89 9.13 10.41
N VAL A 175 -6.31 10.19 11.08
CA VAL A 175 -6.29 10.28 12.56
C VAL A 175 -7.25 9.28 13.23
N GLU A 176 -8.26 8.81 12.52
CA GLU A 176 -9.22 7.84 13.04
C GLU A 176 -8.61 6.43 13.18
N ALA A 177 -9.12 5.67 14.17
CA ALA A 177 -8.70 4.28 14.41
C ALA A 177 -9.14 3.33 13.27
N HIS A 178 -10.24 3.64 12.58
CA HIS A 178 -10.69 2.87 11.41
C HIS A 178 -10.01 3.37 10.14
N PRO A 179 -9.76 2.50 9.14
CA PRO A 179 -9.18 2.92 7.87
C PRO A 179 -10.10 3.91 7.14
N LEU A 180 -9.50 4.93 6.52
CA LEU A 180 -10.17 5.81 5.57
C LEU A 180 -10.49 5.07 4.27
N VAL A 181 -9.59 4.19 3.83
CA VAL A 181 -9.75 3.32 2.65
C VAL A 181 -9.15 1.95 2.96
N ASP A 182 -9.86 0.87 2.67
CA ASP A 182 -9.32 -0.49 2.69
C ASP A 182 -9.95 -1.30 1.55
N LEU A 183 -9.31 -1.25 0.37
CA LEU A 183 -9.80 -1.90 -0.85
C LEU A 183 -8.87 -3.04 -1.25
N ARG A 184 -9.48 -4.14 -1.70
CA ARG A 184 -8.78 -5.40 -1.97
C ARG A 184 -9.37 -6.11 -3.17
N VAL A 185 -8.48 -6.57 -4.05
CA VAL A 185 -8.75 -7.57 -5.07
C VAL A 185 -7.93 -8.79 -4.68
N ASP A 186 -8.60 -9.79 -4.11
CA ASP A 186 -7.90 -10.97 -3.57
C ASP A 186 -7.55 -12.01 -4.65
N PHE A 187 -8.25 -11.98 -5.79
CA PHE A 187 -7.91 -12.74 -6.99
C PHE A 187 -8.50 -12.09 -8.24
N SER A 188 -7.67 -11.86 -9.24
CA SER A 188 -8.06 -11.46 -10.59
C SER A 188 -6.89 -11.70 -11.54
N PRO A 189 -7.08 -11.99 -12.84
CA PRO A 189 -5.99 -11.96 -13.81
C PRO A 189 -5.44 -10.55 -14.08
N ASP A 190 -6.15 -9.49 -13.69
CA ASP A 190 -5.82 -8.09 -13.92
C ASP A 190 -6.11 -7.24 -12.66
N ALA A 191 -5.50 -7.64 -11.54
CA ALA A 191 -5.91 -7.17 -10.22
C ALA A 191 -5.73 -5.67 -9.99
N ILE A 192 -4.75 -5.03 -10.63
CA ILE A 192 -4.55 -3.57 -10.51
C ILE A 192 -5.67 -2.81 -11.22
N THR A 193 -6.09 -3.25 -12.40
CA THR A 193 -7.20 -2.62 -13.12
C THR A 193 -8.53 -2.81 -12.37
N ASP A 194 -8.75 -3.99 -11.77
CA ASP A 194 -9.91 -4.20 -10.89
C ASP A 194 -9.86 -3.35 -9.63
N LEU A 195 -8.67 -3.17 -9.03
CA LEU A 195 -8.50 -2.29 -7.87
C LEU A 195 -8.78 -0.83 -8.24
N ARG A 196 -8.40 -0.40 -9.45
CA ARG A 196 -8.78 0.91 -10.01
C ARG A 196 -10.28 1.07 -10.12
N ARG A 197 -10.99 0.11 -10.72
CA ARG A 197 -12.46 0.13 -10.79
C ARG A 197 -13.09 0.23 -9.40
N ALA A 198 -12.59 -0.55 -8.44
CA ALA A 198 -13.07 -0.50 -7.05
C ALA A 198 -12.78 0.84 -6.37
N SER A 199 -11.62 1.45 -6.64
CA SER A 199 -11.23 2.76 -6.11
C SER A 199 -12.13 3.88 -6.65
N ASP A 200 -12.41 3.88 -7.95
CA ASP A 200 -13.26 4.88 -8.58
C ASP A 200 -14.70 4.80 -8.03
N GLU A 201 -15.21 3.59 -7.82
CA GLU A 201 -16.53 3.38 -7.20
C GLU A 201 -16.54 3.75 -5.71
N TRP A 202 -15.47 3.44 -4.98
CA TRP A 202 -15.32 3.86 -3.58
C TRP A 202 -15.34 5.38 -3.44
N GLN A 203 -14.64 6.11 -4.31
CA GLN A 203 -14.62 7.57 -4.27
C GLN A 203 -16.03 8.17 -4.44
N ARG A 204 -16.85 7.57 -5.32
CA ARG A 204 -18.26 7.97 -5.48
C ARG A 204 -19.09 7.69 -4.23
N MET A 205 -18.84 6.56 -3.58
CA MET A 205 -19.62 6.09 -2.43
C MET A 205 -19.15 6.63 -1.08
N ALA A 206 -17.93 7.13 -0.96
CA ALA A 206 -17.34 7.60 0.30
C ALA A 206 -18.21 8.65 1.02
N PRO A 207 -18.78 9.68 0.36
CA PRO A 207 -19.68 10.63 1.01
C PRO A 207 -20.95 9.97 1.59
N TYR A 208 -21.49 8.95 0.90
CA TYR A 208 -22.65 8.20 1.39
C TYR A 208 -22.30 7.41 2.65
N TYR A 209 -21.14 6.76 2.68
CA TYR A 209 -20.69 6.02 3.86
C TYR A 209 -20.43 6.94 5.04
N GLU A 210 -19.87 8.12 4.81
CA GLU A 210 -19.73 9.14 5.85
C GLU A 210 -21.08 9.61 6.39
N LEU A 211 -22.03 9.93 5.50
CA LEU A 211 -23.39 10.30 5.86
C LEU A 211 -24.06 9.21 6.73
N ARG A 212 -23.88 7.94 6.35
CA ARG A 212 -24.50 6.79 7.02
C ARG A 212 -24.09 6.65 8.48
N TRP A 213 -22.83 6.90 8.83
CA TRP A 213 -22.38 6.79 10.23
C TRP A 213 -22.53 8.10 11.01
N ARG A 214 -22.42 9.27 10.34
CA ARG A 214 -22.57 10.58 11.01
C ARG A 214 -24.02 11.00 11.22
N SER A 215 -24.92 10.65 10.30
CA SER A 215 -26.34 11.07 10.30
C SER A 215 -27.28 9.91 9.95
N PRO A 216 -27.26 8.82 10.74
CA PRO A 216 -28.03 7.60 10.43
C PRO A 216 -29.54 7.86 10.35
N ALA A 217 -30.09 8.81 11.14
CA ALA A 217 -31.51 9.12 11.16
C ALA A 217 -32.05 9.72 9.85
N THR A 218 -31.18 10.38 9.06
CA THR A 218 -31.57 11.08 7.82
C THR A 218 -30.94 10.45 6.57
N THR A 219 -30.22 9.34 6.73
CA THR A 219 -29.55 8.67 5.61
C THR A 219 -30.57 7.89 4.78
N PRO A 220 -30.75 8.19 3.48
CA PRO A 220 -31.64 7.40 2.62
C PRO A 220 -31.06 6.01 2.34
N PRO A 221 -31.89 5.04 1.91
CA PRO A 221 -31.41 3.78 1.35
C PRO A 221 -30.39 4.01 0.24
N GLN A 222 -29.37 3.14 0.16
CA GLN A 222 -28.22 3.34 -0.72
C GLN A 222 -28.62 3.46 -2.19
N ASP A 223 -29.54 2.61 -2.64
CA ASP A 223 -30.06 2.63 -4.02
C ASP A 223 -30.79 3.94 -4.34
N ALA A 224 -31.51 4.51 -3.37
CA ALA A 224 -32.16 5.82 -3.52
C ALA A 224 -31.14 6.96 -3.59
N TRP A 225 -30.11 6.91 -2.75
CA TRP A 225 -29.01 7.89 -2.79
C TRP A 225 -28.30 7.86 -4.13
N MET A 226 -27.92 6.68 -4.63
CA MET A 226 -27.25 6.52 -5.92
C MET A 226 -28.09 7.08 -7.08
N ARG A 227 -29.40 6.78 -7.12
CA ARG A 227 -30.31 7.34 -8.13
C ARG A 227 -30.37 8.87 -8.11
N ALA A 228 -30.20 9.49 -6.95
CA ALA A 228 -30.20 10.95 -6.82
C ALA A 228 -28.89 11.59 -7.32
N GLN A 229 -27.77 10.86 -7.31
CA GLN A 229 -26.48 11.33 -7.83
C GLN A 229 -26.34 11.17 -9.36
N SER A 230 -27.16 10.32 -9.98
CA SER A 230 -27.17 10.13 -11.44
C SER A 230 -28.02 11.14 -12.22
N ARG A 231 -28.63 12.12 -11.54
CA ARG A 231 -29.48 13.18 -12.14
C ARG A 231 -28.72 14.49 -12.18
#